data_AF-A0A916U6K9-F1
#
_entry.id   AF-A0A916U6K9-F1
#
_cell.length_a   1.000
_cell.length_b   1.000
_cell.length_c   1.000
_cell.angle_alpha   90.00
_cell.angle_beta   90.00
_cell.angle_gamma   90.00
#
_symmetry.space_group_name_H-M   'P 1'
#
loop_
_entity.id
_entity.type
_entity.pdbx_description
1 polymer ?
#
loop_
_entity_poly.entity_id
_entity_poly.type
_entity_poly.pdbx_seq_one_letter_code
_entity_poly.pdbx_strand_id
1 'polypeptide(L)'
;MTWLYYLLEANLYLGICYGFYLVILQRETFYGLNRCYLIFTSVLSFVIPLLRIGSLNQLFGNVRDLDLVFVDPKFSDSGSRLYGLSLSEAPLYIYLLVAACFAVQLLVSVYRILAIAARARRRKLGDIVYLELHNTQAAFSFFNLLFVNLASAGQDTILKHEMVHIQQRHSLDILFFEVLKILSWFNPVVWLMQQEVKLLHEYIADELTTREAMHKHEYAMFLIQNSFGVKPSYLTNQIFNPSILKRRISMLNKERSAGRARLKLLLTVPLVGGMLFASTVTFSKDYALVDLYPEQRMVEDSPLGSNTLEQGSVSVVQEPVVQQVKFYRLNHKLDAKGKRVVEYDNRLVVINGNSTQSGVIMQVQGFDKMVELNASEAKAKYGDRGASGALEFTGKDTKTLGLRDDVRFPPPIVKKNVPPQPPPAPPVSSRNGVKGKTNAPRRAR
;
A
#
# COMPACT_ATOMS: atom_id res chain seq x y z
N MET A 1 -13.16 -9.42 10.90
CA MET A 1 -13.41 -7.96 10.82
C MET A 1 -12.32 -7.16 10.10
N THR A 2 -11.13 -7.71 9.84
CA THR A 2 -10.02 -7.04 9.12
C THR A 2 -10.38 -6.54 7.71
N TRP A 3 -11.17 -7.30 6.96
CA TRP A 3 -11.62 -6.92 5.60
C TRP A 3 -12.47 -5.64 5.60
N LEU A 4 -13.25 -5.39 6.66
CA LEU A 4 -14.12 -4.22 6.76
C LEU A 4 -13.28 -2.96 7.00
N TYR A 5 -12.26 -3.03 7.86
CA TYR A 5 -11.33 -1.93 8.09
C TYR A 5 -10.57 -1.56 6.82
N TYR A 6 -10.09 -2.55 6.07
CA TYR A 6 -9.48 -2.33 4.76
C TYR A 6 -10.43 -1.59 3.81
N LEU A 7 -11.67 -2.08 3.70
CA LEU A 7 -12.64 -1.51 2.77
C LEU A 7 -13.03 -0.07 3.16
N LEU A 8 -13.14 0.21 4.46
CA LEU A 8 -13.41 1.55 4.98
C LEU A 8 -12.24 2.50 4.69
N GLU A 9 -11.00 2.07 4.94
CA GLU A 9 -9.79 2.85 4.64
C GLU A 9 -9.68 3.16 3.14
N ALA A 10 -9.89 2.16 2.27
CA ALA A 10 -9.86 2.34 0.82
C ALA A 10 -10.92 3.34 0.33
N ASN A 11 -12.14 3.26 0.87
CA ASN A 11 -13.23 4.16 0.51
C ASN A 11 -13.03 5.58 1.04
N LEU A 12 -12.39 5.73 2.21
CA LEU A 12 -11.98 7.03 2.73
C LEU A 12 -10.99 7.71 1.78
N TYR A 13 -9.95 7.00 1.32
CA TYR A 13 -9.00 7.55 0.37
C TYR A 13 -9.63 7.88 -0.99
N LEU A 14 -10.58 7.06 -1.45
CA LEU A 14 -11.35 7.36 -2.66
C LEU A 14 -12.10 8.69 -2.52
N GLY A 15 -12.72 8.92 -1.36
CA GLY A 15 -13.40 10.18 -1.01
C GLY A 15 -12.46 11.39 -1.03
N ILE A 16 -11.27 11.26 -0.43
CA ILE A 16 -10.28 12.35 -0.40
C ILE A 16 -9.75 12.66 -1.81
N CYS A 17 -9.42 11.63 -2.60
CA CYS A 17 -8.98 11.79 -3.99
C CYS A 17 -10.04 12.48 -4.86
N TYR A 18 -11.31 12.12 -4.67
CA TYR A 18 -12.43 12.76 -5.35
C TYR A 18 -12.65 14.21 -4.89
N GLY A 19 -12.56 14.47 -3.58
CA GLY A 19 -12.62 15.84 -3.05
C GLY A 19 -11.55 16.75 -3.64
N PHE A 20 -10.32 16.26 -3.75
CA PHE A 20 -9.23 16.97 -4.43
C PHE A 20 -9.58 17.28 -5.89
N TYR A 21 -10.13 16.30 -6.62
CA TYR A 21 -10.60 16.53 -7.99
C TYR A 21 -11.63 17.66 -8.07
N LEU A 22 -12.66 17.62 -7.22
CA LEU A 22 -13.72 18.63 -7.22
C LEU A 22 -13.20 20.05 -6.99
N VAL A 23 -12.29 20.21 -6.02
CA VAL A 23 -11.80 21.54 -5.62
C VAL A 23 -10.78 22.08 -6.62
N ILE A 24 -9.88 21.24 -7.14
CA ILE A 24 -8.67 21.70 -7.84
C ILE A 24 -8.74 21.45 -9.35
N LEU A 25 -9.23 20.28 -9.78
CA LEU A 25 -9.08 19.80 -11.17
C LEU A 25 -10.36 19.92 -12.01
N GLN A 26 -11.55 19.82 -11.40
CA GLN A 26 -12.83 19.71 -12.12
C GLN A 26 -13.08 20.88 -13.09
N ARG A 27 -12.57 22.06 -12.77
CA ARG A 27 -12.73 23.28 -13.59
C ARG A 27 -11.68 23.40 -14.68
N GLU A 28 -10.66 22.56 -14.70
CA GLU A 28 -9.58 22.62 -15.69
C GLU A 28 -10.00 22.00 -17.02
N THR A 29 -9.53 22.58 -18.12
CA THR A 29 -9.84 22.15 -19.50
C THR A 29 -8.90 21.08 -20.03
N PHE A 30 -8.13 20.44 -19.16
CA PHE A 30 -7.24 19.31 -19.49
C PHE A 30 -7.99 17.98 -19.28
N TYR A 31 -9.01 17.73 -20.11
CA TYR A 31 -9.95 16.62 -19.91
C TYR A 31 -9.27 15.24 -19.86
N GLY A 32 -8.29 15.00 -20.74
CA GLY A 32 -7.51 13.75 -20.72
C GLY A 32 -6.71 13.54 -19.42
N LEU A 33 -6.09 14.60 -18.88
CA LEU A 33 -5.35 14.49 -17.62
C LEU A 33 -6.30 14.30 -16.43
N ASN A 34 -7.44 14.98 -16.43
CA ASN A 34 -8.49 14.81 -15.42
C ASN A 34 -9.06 13.38 -15.44
N ARG A 35 -9.26 12.81 -16.64
CA ARG A 35 -9.65 11.40 -16.85
C ARG A 35 -8.61 10.46 -16.25
N CYS A 36 -7.33 10.62 -16.61
CA CYS A 36 -6.24 9.80 -16.08
C CYS A 36 -6.13 9.92 -14.56
N TYR A 37 -6.28 11.12 -14.00
CA TYR A 37 -6.26 11.35 -12.56
C TYR A 37 -7.34 10.54 -11.84
N LEU A 38 -8.60 10.61 -12.31
CA LEU A 38 -9.70 9.90 -11.67
C LEU A 38 -9.49 8.38 -11.68
N ILE A 39 -9.07 7.81 -12.82
CA ILE A 39 -8.80 6.38 -12.94
C ILE A 39 -7.63 5.97 -12.04
N PHE A 40 -6.50 6.69 -12.14
CA PHE A 40 -5.28 6.36 -11.40
C PHE A 40 -5.48 6.47 -9.89
N THR A 41 -6.08 7.55 -9.42
CA THR A 41 -6.31 7.74 -7.98
C THR A 41 -7.37 6.80 -7.42
N SER A 42 -8.35 6.36 -8.23
CA SER A 42 -9.25 5.28 -7.85
C SER A 42 -8.55 3.94 -7.68
N VAL A 43 -7.57 3.58 -8.52
CA VAL A 43 -6.76 2.37 -8.29
C VAL A 43 -5.93 2.54 -7.01
N LEU A 44 -5.29 3.68 -6.89
CA LEU A 44 -4.35 3.96 -5.81
C LEU A 44 -5.02 3.98 -4.43
N SER A 45 -6.28 4.41 -4.33
CA SER A 45 -7.02 4.39 -3.06
C SER A 45 -7.22 3.00 -2.49
N PHE A 46 -7.25 1.95 -3.34
CA PHE A 46 -7.32 0.56 -2.89
C PHE A 46 -5.92 -0.05 -2.70
N VAL A 47 -4.92 0.41 -3.45
CA VAL A 47 -3.54 -0.06 -3.30
C VAL A 47 -2.88 0.47 -2.03
N ILE A 48 -3.06 1.75 -1.68
CA ILE A 48 -2.40 2.38 -0.51
C ILE A 48 -2.67 1.62 0.80
N PRO A 49 -3.92 1.22 1.14
CA PRO A 49 -4.20 0.43 2.34
C PRO A 49 -3.43 -0.91 2.39
N LEU A 50 -3.08 -1.49 1.23
CA LEU A 50 -2.30 -2.74 1.16
C LEU A 50 -0.81 -2.55 1.40
N LEU A 51 -0.32 -1.30 1.36
CA LEU A 51 1.08 -0.96 1.54
C LEU A 51 1.38 -0.60 3.00
N ARG A 52 2.52 -1.03 3.51
CA ARG A 52 3.09 -0.56 4.78
C ARG A 52 4.54 -0.16 4.59
N ILE A 53 5.01 0.73 5.47
CA ILE A 53 6.42 1.07 5.60
C ILE A 53 6.84 0.69 7.03
N GLY A 54 7.50 -0.46 7.19
CA GLY A 54 7.88 -1.03 8.48
C GLY A 54 8.67 -0.06 9.38
N SER A 55 9.66 0.64 8.82
CA SER A 55 10.51 1.57 9.59
C SER A 55 9.76 2.80 10.13
N LEU A 56 8.73 3.27 9.43
CA LEU A 56 7.95 4.44 9.87
C LEU A 56 7.08 4.11 11.08
N ASN A 57 6.57 2.88 11.14
CA ASN A 57 5.74 2.41 12.25
C ASN A 57 6.49 2.34 13.58
N GLN A 58 7.80 2.09 13.60
CA GLN A 58 8.55 2.11 14.86
C GLN A 58 8.85 3.54 15.33
N LEU A 59 9.15 4.44 14.39
CA LEU A 59 9.47 5.85 14.70
C LEU A 59 8.25 6.62 15.23
N PHE A 60 7.05 6.32 14.71
CA PHE A 60 5.82 7.03 15.05
C PHE A 60 4.76 6.15 15.75
N GLY A 61 5.00 4.85 15.90
CA GLY A 61 4.07 3.91 16.54
C GLY A 61 4.03 4.02 18.06
N ASN A 62 5.09 4.55 18.68
CA ASN A 62 5.13 4.83 20.12
C ASN A 62 4.16 5.96 20.56
N VAL A 63 3.51 6.64 19.60
CA VAL A 63 2.48 7.67 19.89
C VAL A 63 1.07 7.05 20.00
N ARG A 64 0.93 5.72 19.81
CA ARG A 64 -0.35 5.00 19.92
C ARG A 64 -0.70 4.57 21.34
N ASP A 65 0.23 4.65 22.30
CA ASP A 65 -0.01 4.35 23.72
C ASP A 65 -0.66 5.52 24.47
N LEU A 66 -1.62 6.22 23.84
CA LEU A 66 -2.65 6.90 24.59
C LEU A 66 -3.72 5.85 24.85
N ASP A 67 -3.56 5.13 25.98
CA ASP A 67 -4.55 4.23 26.56
C ASP A 67 -5.87 4.98 26.78
N LEU A 68 -6.68 5.12 25.74
CA LEU A 68 -8.12 5.16 25.91
C LEU A 68 -8.51 3.75 26.32
N VAL A 69 -8.72 3.57 27.62
CA VAL A 69 -9.34 2.38 28.22
C VAL A 69 -10.72 2.22 27.61
N PHE A 70 -10.77 1.62 26.41
CA PHE A 70 -11.96 0.97 25.94
C PHE A 70 -12.03 -0.34 26.72
N VAL A 71 -12.94 -0.38 27.69
CA VAL A 71 -13.35 -1.64 28.30
C VAL A 71 -13.93 -2.46 27.15
N ASP A 72 -13.15 -3.38 26.62
CA ASP A 72 -13.67 -4.44 25.77
C ASP A 72 -14.72 -5.18 26.61
N PRO A 73 -16.02 -5.11 26.28
CA PRO A 73 -16.94 -6.04 26.88
C PRO A 73 -16.51 -7.40 26.35
N LYS A 74 -15.89 -8.21 27.21
CA LYS A 74 -15.77 -9.65 27.00
C LYS A 74 -17.19 -10.21 26.99
N PHE A 75 -17.89 -10.05 25.87
CA PHE A 75 -19.00 -10.90 25.53
C PHE A 75 -18.38 -12.28 25.36
N SER A 76 -18.59 -13.14 26.35
CA SER A 76 -18.42 -14.57 26.18
C SER A 76 -19.30 -14.97 25.00
N ASP A 77 -18.68 -15.09 23.83
CA ASP A 77 -19.30 -15.57 22.62
C ASP A 77 -19.57 -17.07 22.82
N SER A 78 -20.64 -17.37 23.57
CA SER A 78 -21.35 -18.63 23.44
C SER A 78 -22.12 -18.56 22.13
N GLY A 79 -21.38 -18.45 21.02
CA GLY A 79 -21.92 -18.42 19.67
C GLY A 79 -22.59 -19.75 19.42
N SER A 80 -23.91 -19.78 19.56
CA SER A 80 -24.75 -20.89 19.16
C SER A 80 -24.54 -21.09 17.66
N ARG A 81 -23.71 -22.08 17.32
CA ARG A 81 -23.49 -22.53 15.94
C ARG A 81 -24.75 -23.26 15.47
N LEU A 82 -25.79 -22.51 15.11
CA LEU A 82 -26.88 -23.06 14.31
C LEU A 82 -26.36 -23.26 12.89
N TYR A 83 -26.18 -24.53 12.49
CA TYR A 83 -25.78 -24.94 11.13
C TYR A 83 -24.37 -24.53 10.69
N GLY A 84 -23.40 -24.40 11.60
CA GLY A 84 -21.98 -24.18 11.26
C GLY A 84 -21.62 -22.76 10.80
N LEU A 85 -22.59 -21.85 10.70
CA LEU A 85 -22.37 -20.44 10.40
C LEU A 85 -22.16 -19.67 11.71
N SER A 86 -21.02 -18.98 11.83
CA SER A 86 -20.80 -18.03 12.92
C SER A 86 -21.54 -16.72 12.61
N LEU A 87 -22.29 -16.19 13.57
CA LEU A 87 -22.99 -14.91 13.42
C LEU A 87 -22.01 -13.74 13.16
N SER A 88 -20.75 -13.89 13.58
CA SER A 88 -19.66 -12.94 13.33
C SER A 88 -19.27 -12.81 11.85
N GLU A 89 -19.61 -13.79 11.01
CA GLU A 89 -19.34 -13.78 9.57
C GLU A 89 -20.51 -13.26 8.73
N ALA A 90 -21.70 -13.10 9.35
CA ALA A 90 -22.90 -12.62 8.66
C ALA A 90 -22.70 -11.32 7.84
N PRO A 91 -21.96 -10.29 8.33
CA PRO A 91 -21.73 -9.07 7.55
C PRO A 91 -20.98 -9.31 6.23
N LEU A 92 -20.06 -10.28 6.19
CA LEU A 92 -19.32 -10.62 4.98
C LEU A 92 -20.25 -11.26 3.95
N TYR A 93 -21.08 -12.20 4.37
CA TYR A 93 -22.04 -12.85 3.48
C TYR A 93 -23.07 -11.87 2.91
N ILE A 94 -23.58 -10.94 3.72
CA ILE A 94 -24.48 -9.87 3.25
C ILE A 94 -23.77 -8.98 2.23
N TYR A 95 -22.54 -8.56 2.53
CA TYR A 95 -21.74 -7.76 1.61
C TYR A 95 -21.52 -8.47 0.27
N LEU A 96 -21.13 -9.75 0.29
CA LEU A 96 -20.92 -10.55 -0.92
C LEU A 96 -22.22 -10.77 -1.71
N LEU A 97 -23.35 -10.97 -1.03
CA LEU A 97 -24.66 -11.12 -1.68
C LEU A 97 -25.05 -9.85 -2.46
N VAL A 98 -24.90 -8.67 -1.84
CA VAL A 98 -25.20 -7.39 -2.50
C VAL A 98 -24.24 -7.15 -3.66
N ALA A 99 -22.94 -7.39 -3.46
CA ALA A 99 -21.93 -7.29 -4.53
C ALA A 99 -22.24 -8.24 -5.70
N ALA A 100 -22.65 -9.48 -5.42
CA ALA A 100 -23.05 -10.45 -6.43
C ALA A 100 -24.27 -9.98 -7.24
N CYS A 101 -25.26 -9.35 -6.59
CA CYS A 101 -26.42 -8.76 -7.27
C CYS A 101 -25.98 -7.69 -8.29
N PHE A 102 -25.11 -6.76 -7.89
CA PHE A 102 -24.57 -5.75 -8.82
C PHE A 102 -23.70 -6.38 -9.93
N ALA A 103 -22.93 -7.42 -9.63
CA ALA A 103 -22.16 -8.15 -10.63
C ALA A 103 -23.05 -8.81 -11.68
N VAL A 104 -24.14 -9.45 -11.27
CA VAL A 104 -25.14 -10.02 -12.20
C VAL A 104 -25.78 -8.89 -13.02
N GLN A 105 -26.15 -7.76 -12.42
CA GLN A 105 -26.69 -6.62 -13.14
C GLN A 105 -25.73 -6.09 -14.23
N LEU A 106 -24.43 -6.00 -13.93
CA LEU A 106 -23.40 -5.63 -14.90
C LEU A 106 -23.33 -6.66 -16.05
N LEU A 107 -23.27 -7.96 -15.74
CA LEU A 107 -23.22 -9.03 -16.74
C LEU A 107 -24.45 -9.03 -17.65
N VAL A 108 -25.64 -8.86 -17.08
CA VAL A 108 -26.90 -8.76 -17.86
C VAL A 108 -26.87 -7.52 -18.76
N SER A 109 -26.35 -6.40 -18.28
CA SER A 109 -26.26 -5.16 -19.07
C SER A 109 -25.32 -5.32 -20.26
N VAL A 110 -24.14 -5.91 -20.05
CA VAL A 110 -23.18 -6.22 -21.13
C VAL A 110 -23.78 -7.23 -22.10
N TYR A 111 -24.40 -8.30 -21.59
CA TYR A 111 -25.05 -9.32 -22.42
C TYR A 111 -26.13 -8.72 -23.31
N ARG A 112 -26.97 -7.81 -22.79
CA ARG A 112 -28.00 -7.12 -23.58
C ARG A 112 -27.40 -6.35 -24.75
N ILE A 113 -26.32 -5.60 -24.54
CA ILE A 113 -25.62 -4.86 -25.61
C ILE A 113 -25.07 -5.82 -26.67
N LEU A 114 -24.42 -6.91 -26.24
CA LEU A 114 -23.89 -7.93 -27.14
C LEU A 114 -25.00 -8.66 -27.91
N ALA A 115 -26.14 -8.94 -27.28
CA ALA A 115 -27.29 -9.56 -27.92
C ALA A 115 -27.90 -8.65 -29.01
N ILE A 116 -27.97 -7.33 -28.77
CA ILE A 116 -28.36 -6.36 -29.81
C ILE A 116 -27.34 -6.38 -30.95
N ALA A 117 -26.04 -6.37 -30.64
CA ALA A 117 -24.98 -6.43 -31.64
C ALA A 117 -24.94 -7.74 -32.45
N ALA A 118 -25.43 -8.85 -31.88
CA ALA A 118 -25.55 -10.13 -32.56
C ALA A 118 -26.69 -10.16 -33.58
N ARG A 119 -27.78 -9.43 -33.32
CA ARG A 119 -28.99 -9.40 -34.17
C ARG A 119 -28.96 -8.30 -35.22
N ALA A 120 -28.20 -7.23 -34.98
CA ALA A 120 -28.14 -6.09 -35.89
C ALA A 120 -27.36 -6.41 -37.18
N ARG A 121 -27.78 -5.79 -38.29
CA ARG A 121 -27.09 -5.91 -39.58
C ARG A 121 -25.71 -5.27 -39.47
N ARG A 122 -24.67 -6.07 -39.66
CA ARG A 122 -23.26 -5.64 -39.52
C ARG A 122 -22.74 -5.13 -40.85
N ARG A 123 -22.15 -3.93 -40.85
CA ARG A 123 -21.22 -3.49 -41.90
C ARG A 123 -19.87 -3.24 -41.27
N LYS A 124 -18.83 -3.92 -41.76
CA LYS A 124 -17.46 -3.71 -41.27
C LYS A 124 -16.80 -2.64 -42.15
N LEU A 125 -16.30 -1.58 -41.54
CA LEU A 125 -15.48 -0.58 -42.22
C LEU A 125 -14.20 -0.41 -41.40
N GLY A 126 -13.09 -0.95 -41.90
CA GLY A 126 -11.84 -1.06 -41.15
C GLY A 126 -11.99 -1.92 -39.88
N ASP A 127 -11.53 -1.40 -38.75
CA ASP A 127 -11.57 -2.06 -37.43
C ASP A 127 -12.90 -1.87 -36.69
N ILE A 128 -13.86 -1.14 -37.29
CA ILE A 128 -15.09 -0.70 -36.63
C ILE A 128 -16.30 -1.41 -37.26
N VAL A 129 -17.20 -1.87 -36.40
CA VAL A 129 -18.42 -2.57 -36.79
C VAL A 129 -19.61 -1.63 -36.66
N TYR A 130 -20.18 -1.25 -37.80
CA TYR A 130 -21.38 -0.44 -37.90
C TYR A 130 -22.62 -1.33 -37.77
N LEU A 131 -23.53 -0.94 -36.88
CA LEU A 131 -24.76 -1.63 -36.56
C LEU A 131 -25.93 -0.69 -36.83
N GLU A 132 -26.73 -1.03 -37.84
CA GLU A 132 -27.85 -0.21 -38.30
C GLU A 132 -29.10 -0.47 -37.44
N LEU A 133 -29.52 0.52 -36.65
CA LEU A 133 -30.72 0.46 -35.82
C LEU A 133 -31.91 1.06 -36.55
N HIS A 134 -32.88 0.22 -36.92
CA HIS A 134 -34.03 0.62 -37.75
C HIS A 134 -35.19 1.27 -36.97
N ASN A 135 -35.05 1.63 -35.69
CA ASN A 135 -36.19 2.17 -34.93
C ASN A 135 -35.83 3.06 -33.73
N THR A 136 -34.64 3.66 -33.73
CA THR A 136 -34.21 4.56 -32.64
C THR A 136 -33.48 5.76 -33.22
N GLN A 137 -33.77 6.95 -32.71
CA GLN A 137 -33.06 8.19 -33.06
C GLN A 137 -31.71 8.32 -32.34
N ALA A 138 -31.43 7.46 -31.36
CA ALA A 138 -30.20 7.49 -30.57
C ALA A 138 -29.06 6.74 -31.29
N ALA A 139 -27.92 7.41 -31.43
CA ALA A 139 -26.64 6.78 -31.71
C ALA A 139 -25.88 6.56 -30.41
N PHE A 140 -25.15 5.45 -30.31
CA PHE A 140 -24.24 5.20 -29.20
C PHE A 140 -23.13 4.23 -29.63
N SER A 141 -22.03 4.25 -28.90
CA SER A 141 -20.87 3.38 -29.13
C SER A 141 -20.54 2.53 -27.92
N PHE A 142 -20.09 1.30 -28.17
CA PHE A 142 -19.63 0.38 -27.13
C PHE A 142 -18.45 -0.46 -27.64
N PHE A 143 -17.26 -0.27 -27.06
CA PHE A 143 -15.99 -0.79 -27.60
C PHE A 143 -15.82 -0.41 -29.08
N ASN A 144 -15.69 -1.38 -29.97
CA ASN A 144 -15.52 -1.17 -31.42
C ASN A 144 -16.86 -1.28 -32.18
N LEU A 145 -17.98 -1.29 -31.46
CA LEU A 145 -19.33 -1.38 -32.00
C LEU A 145 -19.94 0.02 -32.05
N LEU A 146 -20.38 0.44 -33.23
CA LEU A 146 -21.03 1.71 -33.46
C LEU A 146 -22.50 1.47 -33.83
N PHE A 147 -23.41 1.85 -32.96
CA PHE A 147 -24.85 1.73 -33.16
C PHE A 147 -25.39 3.06 -33.66
N VAL A 148 -25.83 3.11 -34.91
CA VAL A 148 -26.26 4.34 -35.57
C VAL A 148 -27.52 4.08 -36.38
N ASN A 149 -28.41 5.07 -36.39
CA ASN A 149 -29.49 5.17 -37.36
C ASN A 149 -29.04 6.08 -38.50
N LEU A 150 -28.99 5.55 -39.72
CA LEU A 150 -28.51 6.29 -40.89
C LEU A 150 -29.51 7.31 -41.44
N ALA A 151 -30.72 7.40 -40.86
CA ALA A 151 -31.78 8.29 -41.34
C ALA A 151 -31.84 9.66 -40.64
N SER A 152 -30.94 9.98 -39.69
CA SER A 152 -31.00 11.23 -38.93
C SER A 152 -30.21 12.39 -39.57
N ALA A 153 -30.76 13.61 -39.48
CA ALA A 153 -30.07 14.83 -39.92
C ALA A 153 -28.84 15.10 -39.02
N GLY A 154 -27.72 15.52 -39.61
CA GLY A 154 -26.46 15.74 -38.87
C GLY A 154 -25.65 14.46 -38.59
N GLN A 155 -25.90 13.40 -39.36
CA GLN A 155 -25.27 12.08 -39.21
C GLN A 155 -23.74 12.15 -39.12
N ASP A 156 -23.07 12.95 -39.95
CA ASP A 156 -21.61 13.04 -39.96
C ASP A 156 -21.03 13.56 -38.63
N THR A 157 -21.70 14.54 -38.01
CA THR A 157 -21.28 15.09 -36.72
C THR A 157 -21.48 14.07 -35.60
N ILE A 158 -22.60 13.35 -35.60
CA ILE A 158 -22.87 12.25 -34.64
C ILE A 158 -21.85 11.14 -34.82
N LEU A 159 -21.58 10.73 -36.06
CA LEU A 159 -20.62 9.69 -36.38
C LEU A 159 -19.22 10.04 -35.89
N LYS A 160 -18.76 11.27 -36.14
CA LYS A 160 -17.46 11.75 -35.64
C LYS A 160 -17.42 11.79 -34.11
N HIS A 161 -18.50 12.23 -33.46
CA HIS A 161 -18.60 12.24 -32.00
C HIS A 161 -18.48 10.83 -31.42
N GLU A 162 -19.30 9.89 -31.89
CA GLU A 162 -19.28 8.50 -31.44
C GLU A 162 -17.96 7.79 -31.77
N MET A 163 -17.32 8.15 -32.89
CA MET A 163 -16.00 7.65 -33.26
C MET A 163 -14.95 7.98 -32.20
N VAL A 164 -15.02 9.17 -31.60
CA VAL A 164 -14.09 9.57 -30.53
C VAL A 164 -14.24 8.65 -29.32
N HIS A 165 -15.45 8.25 -28.94
CA HIS A 165 -15.67 7.33 -27.81
C HIS A 165 -15.02 5.96 -28.03
N ILE A 166 -15.09 5.46 -29.27
CA ILE A 166 -14.43 4.21 -29.68
C ILE A 166 -12.91 4.37 -29.61
N GLN A 167 -12.36 5.39 -30.25
CA GLN A 167 -10.91 5.64 -30.32
C GLN A 167 -10.29 5.85 -28.94
N GLN A 168 -10.97 6.58 -28.07
CA GLN A 168 -10.52 6.85 -26.69
C GLN A 168 -10.82 5.70 -25.72
N ARG A 169 -11.49 4.63 -26.18
CA ARG A 169 -11.88 3.45 -25.40
C ARG A 169 -12.70 3.79 -24.15
N HIS A 170 -13.61 4.77 -24.26
CA HIS A 170 -14.40 5.26 -23.13
C HIS A 170 -15.23 4.16 -22.45
N SER A 171 -15.65 3.11 -23.18
CA SER A 171 -16.36 1.96 -22.62
C SER A 171 -15.57 1.21 -21.54
N LEU A 172 -14.23 1.14 -21.64
CA LEU A 172 -13.39 0.50 -20.64
C LEU A 172 -13.45 1.23 -19.30
N ASP A 173 -13.40 2.56 -19.33
CA ASP A 173 -13.48 3.36 -18.11
C ASP A 173 -14.82 3.16 -17.41
N ILE A 174 -15.92 3.11 -18.17
CA ILE A 174 -17.25 2.89 -17.60
C ILE A 174 -17.31 1.52 -16.92
N LEU A 175 -16.81 0.47 -17.57
CA LEU A 175 -16.73 -0.86 -16.98
C LEU A 175 -15.86 -0.90 -15.72
N PHE A 176 -14.72 -0.20 -15.72
CA PHE A 176 -13.88 -0.05 -14.55
C PHE A 176 -14.65 0.56 -13.36
N PHE A 177 -15.40 1.64 -13.59
CA PHE A 177 -16.23 2.24 -12.55
C PHE A 177 -17.44 1.40 -12.15
N GLU A 178 -18.01 0.58 -13.06
CA GLU A 178 -19.02 -0.42 -12.68
C GLU A 178 -18.44 -1.47 -11.72
N VAL A 179 -17.21 -1.95 -11.97
CA VAL A 179 -16.50 -2.85 -11.05
C VAL A 179 -16.23 -2.18 -9.71
N LEU A 180 -15.77 -0.92 -9.70
CA LEU A 180 -15.61 -0.16 -8.45
C LEU A 180 -16.93 0.00 -7.69
N LYS A 181 -18.06 0.21 -8.38
CA LYS A 181 -19.37 0.27 -7.72
C LYS A 181 -19.77 -1.07 -7.13
N ILE A 182 -19.39 -2.20 -7.72
CA ILE A 182 -19.62 -3.52 -7.13
C ILE A 182 -18.84 -3.65 -5.81
N LEU A 183 -17.57 -3.24 -5.80
CA LEU A 183 -16.70 -3.31 -4.61
C LEU A 183 -17.14 -2.33 -3.50
N SER A 184 -17.57 -1.13 -3.90
CA SER A 184 -17.85 0.00 -3.01
C SER A 184 -19.28 0.50 -3.17
N TRP A 185 -20.25 -0.42 -3.29
CA TRP A 185 -21.65 -0.09 -3.60
C TRP A 185 -22.29 0.89 -2.61
N PHE A 186 -21.90 0.80 -1.34
CA PHE A 186 -22.38 1.68 -0.27
C PHE A 186 -21.78 3.09 -0.32
N ASN A 187 -20.69 3.31 -1.06
CA ASN A 187 -20.01 4.59 -1.12
C ASN A 187 -20.54 5.45 -2.27
N PRO A 188 -21.29 6.55 -1.99
CA PRO A 188 -21.85 7.42 -3.02
C PRO A 188 -20.78 8.08 -3.90
N VAL A 189 -19.54 8.22 -3.42
CA VAL A 189 -18.43 8.84 -4.17
C VAL A 189 -18.17 8.12 -5.48
N VAL A 190 -18.22 6.78 -5.51
CA VAL A 190 -17.96 6.01 -6.73
C VAL A 190 -18.99 6.34 -7.82
N TRP A 191 -20.25 6.51 -7.42
CA TRP A 191 -21.34 6.86 -8.33
C TRP A 191 -21.15 8.25 -8.93
N LEU A 192 -20.74 9.22 -8.10
CA LEU A 192 -20.44 10.58 -8.54
C LEU A 192 -19.19 10.61 -9.45
N MET A 193 -18.14 9.88 -9.11
CA MET A 193 -16.94 9.75 -9.95
C MET A 193 -17.28 9.19 -11.34
N GLN A 194 -18.13 8.17 -11.41
CA GLN A 194 -18.58 7.62 -12.70
C GLN A 194 -19.32 8.68 -13.53
N GLN A 195 -20.16 9.51 -12.92
CA GLN A 195 -20.83 10.62 -13.61
C GLN A 195 -19.84 11.66 -14.13
N GLU A 196 -18.82 12.00 -13.34
CA GLU A 196 -17.77 12.94 -13.75
C GLU A 196 -16.91 12.39 -14.88
N VAL A 197 -16.57 11.10 -14.87
CA VAL A 197 -15.83 10.45 -15.97
C VAL A 197 -16.66 10.42 -17.25
N LYS A 198 -17.96 10.11 -17.18
CA LYS A 198 -18.86 10.22 -18.34
C LYS A 198 -18.87 11.64 -18.90
N LEU A 199 -18.92 12.65 -18.04
CA LEU A 199 -18.90 14.03 -18.49
C LEU A 199 -17.56 14.43 -19.12
N LEU A 200 -16.43 13.94 -18.59
CA LEU A 200 -15.12 14.12 -19.21
C LEU A 200 -15.04 13.44 -20.58
N HIS A 201 -15.67 12.26 -20.76
CA HIS A 201 -15.78 11.62 -22.07
C HIS A 201 -16.51 12.51 -23.07
N GLU A 202 -17.66 13.08 -22.68
CA GLU A 202 -18.41 14.02 -23.51
C GLU A 202 -17.57 15.26 -23.85
N TYR A 203 -16.83 15.82 -22.89
CA TYR A 203 -15.97 16.98 -23.15
C TYR A 203 -14.85 16.69 -24.15
N ILE A 204 -14.24 15.51 -24.08
CA ILE A 204 -13.21 15.07 -25.03
C ILE A 204 -13.83 14.89 -26.42
N ALA A 205 -15.00 14.23 -26.50
CA ALA A 205 -15.71 14.02 -27.75
C ALA A 205 -16.18 15.34 -28.39
N ASP A 206 -16.74 16.25 -27.60
CA ASP A 206 -17.15 17.59 -28.02
C ASP A 206 -15.95 18.42 -28.52
N GLU A 207 -14.82 18.37 -27.80
CA GLU A 207 -13.59 19.07 -28.17
C GLU A 207 -13.01 18.58 -29.50
N LEU A 208 -12.88 17.25 -29.67
CA LEU A 208 -12.28 16.68 -30.88
C LEU A 208 -13.20 16.85 -32.09
N THR A 209 -14.52 16.69 -31.89
CA THR A 209 -15.50 16.88 -32.98
C THR A 209 -15.53 18.34 -33.46
N THR A 210 -15.49 19.32 -32.54
CA THR A 210 -15.47 20.75 -32.91
C THR A 210 -14.16 21.24 -33.50
N ARG A 211 -13.05 20.52 -33.30
CA ARG A 211 -11.79 20.83 -33.99
C ARG A 211 -11.83 20.46 -35.47
N GLU A 212 -12.56 19.41 -35.83
CA GLU A 212 -12.47 18.78 -37.16
C GLU A 212 -13.72 18.95 -38.03
N ALA A 213 -14.87 19.33 -37.45
CA ALA A 213 -16.16 19.22 -38.17
C ALA A 213 -17.00 20.49 -38.24
N MET A 214 -17.06 21.32 -37.18
CA MET A 214 -18.01 22.44 -37.09
C MET A 214 -17.55 23.56 -36.17
N HIS A 215 -18.00 24.80 -36.46
CA HIS A 215 -17.82 25.92 -35.54
C HIS A 215 -18.54 25.65 -34.21
N LYS A 216 -17.95 26.05 -33.08
CA LYS A 216 -18.46 25.78 -31.72
C LYS A 216 -19.95 26.13 -31.52
N HIS A 217 -20.39 27.24 -32.12
CA HIS A 217 -21.78 27.70 -32.02
C HIS A 217 -22.76 26.76 -32.72
N GLU A 218 -22.44 26.36 -33.96
CA GLU A 218 -23.25 25.41 -34.73
C GLU A 218 -23.33 24.06 -34.03
N TYR A 219 -22.19 23.61 -33.48
CA TYR A 219 -22.15 22.37 -32.70
C TYR A 219 -22.96 22.47 -31.40
N ALA A 220 -22.90 23.60 -30.67
CA ALA A 220 -23.73 23.80 -29.48
C ALA A 220 -25.23 23.78 -29.81
N MET A 221 -25.64 24.40 -30.93
CA MET A 221 -27.02 24.35 -31.41
C MET A 221 -27.43 22.93 -31.81
N PHE A 222 -26.53 22.21 -32.48
CA PHE A 222 -26.70 20.80 -32.82
C PHE A 222 -26.93 19.95 -31.55
N LEU A 223 -26.12 20.13 -30.49
CA LEU A 223 -26.30 19.44 -29.21
C LEU A 223 -27.66 19.73 -28.57
N ILE A 224 -28.11 20.99 -28.63
CA ILE A 224 -29.43 21.40 -28.14
C ILE A 224 -30.52 20.67 -28.95
N GLN A 225 -30.51 20.78 -30.28
CA GLN A 225 -31.51 20.18 -31.15
C GLN A 225 -31.56 18.65 -31.03
N ASN A 226 -30.40 18.00 -30.99
CA ASN A 226 -30.29 16.54 -30.81
C ASN A 226 -30.73 16.10 -29.42
N SER A 227 -30.55 16.94 -28.39
CA SER A 227 -31.09 16.67 -27.07
C SER A 227 -32.63 16.80 -27.09
N PHE A 228 -33.18 17.93 -27.55
CA PHE A 228 -34.62 18.24 -27.52
C PHE A 228 -35.48 17.51 -28.57
N GLY A 229 -34.89 16.76 -29.51
CA GLY A 229 -35.59 16.02 -30.57
C GLY A 229 -36.43 14.82 -30.12
N VAL A 230 -36.43 14.46 -28.83
CA VAL A 230 -37.26 13.38 -28.27
C VAL A 230 -38.43 13.99 -27.51
N LYS A 231 -39.65 13.80 -28.04
CA LYS A 231 -40.90 14.22 -27.36
C LYS A 231 -40.92 13.61 -25.95
N PRO A 232 -41.03 14.40 -24.87
CA PRO A 232 -41.17 13.84 -23.53
C PRO A 232 -42.54 13.17 -23.43
N SER A 233 -42.57 11.84 -23.33
CA SER A 233 -43.75 11.14 -22.82
C SER A 233 -43.80 11.32 -21.30
N TYR A 234 -44.95 11.79 -20.80
CA TYR A 234 -45.23 12.05 -19.39
C TYR A 234 -45.10 10.82 -18.45
N LEU A 235 -44.80 9.64 -19.00
CA LEU A 235 -44.68 8.36 -18.29
C LEU A 235 -43.29 7.71 -18.40
N THR A 236 -42.31 8.38 -18.99
CA THR A 236 -40.95 7.83 -19.14
C THR A 236 -39.93 8.67 -18.39
N ASN A 237 -39.18 8.03 -17.48
CA ASN A 237 -37.91 8.50 -16.89
C ASN A 237 -36.82 8.61 -17.98
N GLN A 238 -37.10 9.30 -19.07
CA GLN A 238 -36.08 9.67 -20.03
C GLN A 238 -35.35 10.83 -19.39
N ILE A 239 -34.25 10.49 -18.72
CA ILE A 239 -33.34 11.40 -18.00
C ILE A 239 -32.70 12.32 -19.05
N PHE A 240 -33.49 13.27 -19.54
CA PHE A 240 -32.99 14.56 -19.94
C PHE A 240 -32.34 15.13 -18.69
N ASN A 241 -31.01 15.11 -18.66
CA ASN A 241 -30.24 15.80 -17.62
C ASN A 241 -29.87 17.18 -18.18
N PRO A 242 -30.74 18.20 -18.07
CA PRO A 242 -30.43 19.55 -18.55
C PRO A 242 -29.16 20.10 -17.89
N SER A 243 -28.83 19.61 -16.71
CA SER A 243 -27.58 19.88 -15.99
C SER A 243 -26.34 19.41 -16.77
N ILE A 244 -26.36 18.22 -17.37
CA ILE A 244 -25.25 17.66 -18.16
C ILE A 244 -25.08 18.43 -19.45
N LEU A 245 -26.17 18.68 -20.18
CA LEU A 245 -26.13 19.46 -21.42
C LEU A 245 -25.60 20.88 -21.16
N LYS A 246 -26.08 21.53 -20.10
CA LYS A 246 -25.58 22.86 -19.69
C LYS A 246 -24.07 22.83 -19.39
N ARG A 247 -23.59 21.80 -18.69
CA ARG A 247 -22.16 21.65 -18.37
C ARG A 247 -21.32 21.44 -19.63
N ARG A 248 -21.78 20.62 -20.59
CA ARG A 248 -21.15 20.45 -21.91
C ARG A 248 -21.03 21.75 -22.69
N ILE A 249 -22.14 22.47 -22.87
CA ILE A 249 -22.15 23.76 -23.59
C ILE A 249 -21.26 24.79 -22.87
N SER A 250 -21.32 24.85 -21.54
CA SER A 250 -20.49 25.76 -20.75
C SER A 250 -19.00 25.47 -20.91
N MET A 251 -18.58 24.20 -20.90
CA MET A 251 -17.18 23.83 -21.04
C MET A 251 -16.68 23.91 -22.49
N LEU A 252 -17.54 23.68 -23.48
CA LEU A 252 -17.22 23.87 -24.89
C LEU A 252 -16.83 25.32 -25.21
N ASN A 253 -17.54 26.26 -24.59
CA ASN A 253 -17.32 27.70 -24.76
C ASN A 253 -16.27 28.27 -23.80
N LYS A 254 -15.73 27.46 -22.89
CA LYS A 254 -14.72 27.92 -21.94
C LYS A 254 -13.38 28.14 -22.63
N GLU A 255 -12.67 29.18 -22.20
CA GLU A 255 -11.28 29.41 -22.60
C GLU A 255 -10.35 28.31 -22.07
N ARG A 256 -9.25 28.08 -22.78
CA ARG A 256 -8.28 27.07 -22.38
C ARG A 256 -7.58 27.50 -21.10
N SER A 257 -7.48 26.54 -20.18
CA SER A 257 -6.68 26.65 -18.98
C SER A 257 -5.22 26.92 -19.37
N ALA A 258 -4.59 27.85 -18.67
CA ALA A 258 -3.17 28.13 -18.86
C ALA A 258 -2.34 26.86 -18.63
N GLY A 259 -1.26 26.67 -19.41
CA GLY A 259 -0.38 25.50 -19.28
C GLY A 259 0.14 25.28 -17.86
N ARG A 260 0.34 26.36 -17.08
CA ARG A 260 0.75 26.31 -15.66
C ARG A 260 -0.27 25.63 -14.76
N ALA A 261 -1.56 25.60 -15.11
CA ALA A 261 -2.56 24.88 -14.32
C ALA A 261 -2.29 23.36 -14.30
N ARG A 262 -1.50 22.82 -15.23
CA ARG A 262 -1.01 21.43 -15.15
C ARG A 262 -0.13 21.17 -13.93
N LEU A 263 0.56 22.18 -13.39
CA LEU A 263 1.35 22.03 -12.15
C LEU A 263 0.45 21.70 -10.96
N LYS A 264 -0.85 22.01 -11.00
CA LYS A 264 -1.79 21.58 -9.94
C LYS A 264 -1.85 20.06 -9.82
N LEU A 265 -1.59 19.31 -10.91
CA LEU A 265 -1.51 17.86 -10.87
C LEU A 265 -0.30 17.37 -10.07
N LEU A 266 0.77 18.18 -9.93
CA LEU A 266 1.89 17.83 -9.05
C LEU A 266 1.47 17.80 -7.57
N LEU A 267 0.40 18.51 -7.19
CA LEU A 267 -0.15 18.44 -5.84
C LEU A 267 -0.79 17.07 -5.52
N THR A 268 -0.99 16.22 -6.52
CA THR A 268 -1.37 14.82 -6.31
C THR A 268 -0.24 14.01 -5.66
N VAL A 269 1.03 14.35 -5.90
CA VAL A 269 2.18 13.65 -5.31
C VAL A 269 2.21 13.78 -3.78
N PRO A 270 2.18 14.99 -3.17
CA PRO A 270 2.13 15.12 -1.72
C PRO A 270 0.80 14.62 -1.15
N LEU A 271 -0.31 14.68 -1.89
CA LEU A 271 -1.58 14.07 -1.48
C LEU A 271 -1.42 12.56 -1.26
N VAL A 272 -0.89 11.86 -2.26
CA VAL A 272 -0.65 10.42 -2.22
C VAL A 272 0.39 10.06 -1.15
N GLY A 273 1.47 10.81 -1.06
CA GLY A 273 2.50 10.62 -0.02
C GLY A 273 1.93 10.78 1.38
N GLY A 274 1.09 11.80 1.59
CA GLY A 274 0.37 12.01 2.84
C GLY A 274 -0.63 10.90 3.16
N MET A 275 -1.34 10.38 2.15
CA MET A 275 -2.21 9.22 2.33
C MET A 275 -1.41 7.98 2.75
N LEU A 276 -0.29 7.68 2.06
CA LEU A 276 0.57 6.54 2.41
C LEU A 276 1.17 6.68 3.82
N PHE A 277 1.58 7.89 4.18
CA PHE A 277 2.05 8.21 5.53
C PHE A 277 0.97 7.97 6.58
N ALA A 278 -0.21 8.56 6.41
CA ALA A 278 -1.35 8.38 7.30
C ALA A 278 -1.78 6.91 7.38
N SER A 279 -1.79 6.22 6.24
CA SER A 279 -2.11 4.80 6.15
C SER A 279 -1.17 3.94 6.99
N THR A 280 0.12 4.26 6.96
CA THR A 280 1.13 3.57 7.76
C THR A 280 0.99 3.92 9.25
N VAL A 281 0.98 5.21 9.59
CA VAL A 281 1.08 5.70 10.98
C VAL A 281 -0.23 5.63 11.75
N THR A 282 -1.38 5.84 11.11
CA THR A 282 -2.68 5.96 11.81
C THR A 282 -3.38 4.63 11.98
N PHE A 283 -3.32 3.73 11.00
CA PHE A 283 -4.07 2.46 11.06
C PHE A 283 -3.17 1.29 11.49
N SER A 284 -3.56 0.58 12.55
CA SER A 284 -2.97 -0.74 12.84
C SER A 284 -3.57 -1.71 11.83
N LYS A 285 -2.79 -1.99 10.80
CA LYS A 285 -3.21 -2.90 9.77
C LYS A 285 -2.82 -4.30 10.23
N ASP A 286 -3.73 -5.25 10.09
CA ASP A 286 -3.44 -6.70 10.14
C ASP A 286 -3.63 -7.36 8.76
N TYR A 287 -3.98 -6.55 7.75
CA TYR A 287 -4.40 -6.98 6.41
C TYR A 287 -3.52 -6.44 5.26
N ALA A 288 -2.35 -5.87 5.55
CA ALA A 288 -1.49 -5.38 4.48
C ALA A 288 -0.67 -6.52 3.91
N LEU A 289 -0.46 -6.44 2.61
CA LEU A 289 0.14 -7.51 1.84
C LEU A 289 1.63 -7.25 1.56
N VAL A 290 2.04 -5.98 1.49
CA VAL A 290 3.39 -5.58 1.08
C VAL A 290 3.98 -4.58 2.08
N ASP A 291 5.14 -4.94 2.63
CA ASP A 291 6.01 -4.00 3.34
C ASP A 291 7.06 -3.48 2.35
N LEU A 292 7.04 -2.17 2.11
CA LEU A 292 7.94 -1.50 1.15
C LEU A 292 9.36 -1.33 1.70
N TYR A 293 9.53 -1.45 3.02
CA TYR A 293 10.83 -1.40 3.67
C TYR A 293 10.84 -2.34 4.87
N PRO A 294 10.84 -3.67 4.61
CA PRO A 294 10.85 -4.66 5.67
C PRO A 294 12.17 -4.57 6.43
N GLU A 295 12.09 -4.77 7.73
CA GLU A 295 13.25 -4.84 8.61
C GLU A 295 14.26 -5.88 8.08
N GLN A 296 15.54 -5.50 7.94
CA GLN A 296 16.61 -6.48 7.81
C GLN A 296 16.72 -7.23 9.13
N ARG A 297 16.02 -8.37 9.24
CA ARG A 297 16.42 -9.40 10.21
C ARG A 297 17.81 -9.85 9.78
N MET A 298 18.82 -9.54 10.59
CA MET A 298 20.14 -10.15 10.50
C MET A 298 19.94 -11.66 10.68
N VAL A 299 19.94 -12.41 9.57
CA VAL A 299 20.02 -13.87 9.59
C VAL A 299 21.47 -14.19 9.93
N GLU A 300 21.70 -14.67 11.15
CA GLU A 300 22.99 -15.24 11.54
C GLU A 300 23.04 -16.67 10.95
N ASP A 301 23.82 -16.85 9.89
CA ASP A 301 24.04 -18.13 9.22
C ASP A 301 24.49 -19.19 10.24
N SER A 302 23.68 -20.24 10.45
CA SER A 302 24.15 -21.46 11.11
C SER A 302 24.81 -22.37 10.08
N PRO A 303 26.05 -22.84 10.31
CA PRO A 303 26.73 -23.71 9.36
C PRO A 303 26.15 -25.13 9.40
N LEU A 304 26.18 -25.77 8.22
CA LEU A 304 25.93 -27.19 7.97
C LEU A 304 26.51 -28.11 9.07
N GLY A 305 25.70 -29.07 9.50
CA GLY A 305 26.12 -30.24 10.27
C GLY A 305 25.19 -31.41 9.97
N SER A 306 25.46 -32.10 8.87
CA SER A 306 24.91 -33.41 8.55
C SER A 306 25.12 -34.41 9.69
N ASN A 307 24.13 -35.28 9.94
CA ASN A 307 24.34 -36.73 10.02
C ASN A 307 22.99 -37.46 10.03
N THR A 308 22.75 -38.18 8.94
CA THR A 308 21.76 -39.25 8.78
C THR A 308 22.20 -40.47 9.60
N LEU A 309 21.27 -41.22 10.20
CA LEU A 309 21.12 -42.68 10.03
C LEU A 309 19.82 -43.20 10.71
N GLU A 310 19.27 -44.24 10.11
CA GLU A 310 17.85 -44.63 10.02
C GLU A 310 17.24 -45.44 11.20
N GLN A 311 15.91 -45.57 11.11
CA GLN A 311 14.99 -46.66 11.50
C GLN A 311 13.99 -46.24 12.59
N GLY A 312 12.66 -46.27 12.46
CA GLY A 312 11.77 -46.75 11.41
C GLY A 312 10.51 -47.34 12.08
N SER A 313 9.43 -46.55 12.25
CA SER A 313 8.04 -47.05 12.28
C SER A 313 7.04 -45.88 12.36
N VAL A 314 6.08 -45.92 11.45
CA VAL A 314 5.06 -44.92 11.11
C VAL A 314 4.00 -44.75 12.21
N SER A 315 3.64 -43.51 12.55
CA SER A 315 2.28 -43.10 12.92
C SER A 315 2.11 -41.57 12.97
N VAL A 316 1.20 -41.07 12.11
CA VAL A 316 0.36 -39.86 12.20
C VAL A 316 1.06 -38.48 12.33
N VAL A 317 0.93 -37.69 11.27
CA VAL A 317 1.34 -36.28 11.16
C VAL A 317 0.49 -35.41 12.10
N GLN A 318 1.12 -34.96 13.18
CA GLN A 318 0.78 -33.72 13.89
C GLN A 318 1.89 -32.72 13.58
N GLU A 319 1.54 -31.54 13.08
CA GLU A 319 2.48 -30.42 12.91
C GLU A 319 3.13 -30.09 14.27
N PRO A 320 4.47 -29.93 14.35
CA PRO A 320 5.12 -29.66 15.62
C PRO A 320 4.80 -28.24 16.07
N VAL A 321 4.07 -28.16 17.18
CA VAL A 321 3.98 -26.96 18.02
C VAL A 321 5.40 -26.51 18.35
N VAL A 322 5.80 -25.37 17.81
CA VAL A 322 7.03 -24.66 18.22
C VAL A 322 6.86 -24.31 19.70
N GLN A 323 7.46 -25.11 20.58
CA GLN A 323 7.52 -24.81 22.00
C GLN A 323 8.25 -23.48 22.18
N GLN A 324 7.54 -22.48 22.69
CA GLN A 324 8.14 -21.22 23.15
C GLN A 324 9.16 -21.54 24.24
N VAL A 325 10.45 -21.50 23.90
CA VAL A 325 11.52 -21.63 24.89
C VAL A 325 11.48 -20.38 25.78
N LYS A 326 11.05 -20.54 27.04
CA LYS A 326 11.10 -19.47 28.05
C LYS A 326 12.57 -19.15 28.34
N PHE A 327 12.96 -17.90 28.10
CA PHE A 327 14.26 -17.37 28.51
C PHE A 327 14.08 -16.14 29.39
N TYR A 328 14.94 -16.00 30.40
CA TYR A 328 15.00 -14.84 31.29
C TYR A 328 16.40 -14.23 31.21
N ARG A 329 16.50 -12.94 30.89
CA ARG A 329 17.76 -12.20 30.85
C ARG A 329 17.89 -11.35 32.11
N LEU A 330 19.05 -11.43 32.77
CA LEU A 330 19.36 -10.58 33.90
C LEU A 330 19.78 -9.19 33.41
N ASN A 331 19.40 -8.16 34.17
CA ASN A 331 19.72 -6.78 33.84
C ASN A 331 21.23 -6.56 33.92
N HIS A 332 21.81 -5.91 32.92
CA HIS A 332 23.23 -5.55 32.92
C HIS A 332 23.44 -4.31 32.06
N LYS A 333 24.47 -3.52 32.36
CA LYS A 333 24.89 -2.41 31.49
C LYS A 333 26.18 -2.75 30.79
N LEU A 334 26.24 -2.45 29.50
CA LEU A 334 27.42 -2.58 28.66
C LEU A 334 28.15 -1.24 28.55
N ASP A 335 29.47 -1.28 28.35
CA ASP A 335 30.29 -0.10 28.05
C ASP A 335 29.82 0.53 26.71
N ALA A 336 30.13 1.81 26.47
CA ALA A 336 29.72 2.59 25.29
C ALA A 336 30.12 1.96 23.94
N LYS A 337 31.03 0.97 23.95
CA LYS A 337 31.47 0.18 22.79
C LYS A 337 30.84 -1.22 22.71
N GLY A 338 29.90 -1.56 23.59
CA GLY A 338 29.13 -2.82 23.58
C GLY A 338 29.91 -4.10 23.90
N LYS A 339 31.20 -4.00 24.27
CA LYS A 339 32.10 -5.17 24.37
C LYS A 339 32.27 -5.75 25.77
N ARG A 340 31.92 -5.02 26.83
CA ARG A 340 32.15 -5.42 28.23
C ARG A 340 30.97 -5.01 29.11
N VAL A 341 30.60 -5.88 30.05
CA VAL A 341 29.60 -5.57 31.08
C VAL A 341 30.27 -4.75 32.18
N VAL A 342 29.68 -3.59 32.49
CA VAL A 342 30.17 -2.62 33.48
C VAL A 342 29.36 -2.66 34.78
N GLU A 343 28.13 -3.17 34.73
CA GLU A 343 27.22 -3.27 35.87
C GLU A 343 26.38 -4.55 35.74
N TYR A 344 26.29 -5.33 36.82
CA TYR A 344 25.56 -6.61 36.89
C TYR A 344 24.35 -6.52 37.81
N ASP A 345 23.34 -7.34 37.54
CA ASP A 345 22.29 -7.64 38.50
C ASP A 345 22.88 -8.44 39.67
N ASN A 346 22.72 -7.94 40.90
CA ASN A 346 23.29 -8.54 42.10
C ASN A 346 22.36 -9.58 42.77
N ARG A 347 21.19 -9.88 42.18
CA ARG A 347 20.21 -10.86 42.71
C ARG A 347 20.66 -12.31 42.52
N LEU A 348 20.76 -13.07 43.61
CA LEU A 348 21.22 -14.47 43.62
C LEU A 348 20.40 -15.36 42.68
N VAL A 349 21.04 -16.09 41.77
CA VAL A 349 20.35 -17.04 40.87
C VAL A 349 20.44 -18.46 41.42
N VAL A 350 19.29 -19.11 41.62
CA VAL A 350 19.19 -20.48 42.15
C VAL A 350 18.53 -21.36 41.10
N ILE A 351 19.15 -22.49 40.76
CA ILE A 351 18.63 -23.42 39.74
C ILE A 351 18.44 -24.78 40.35
N ASN A 352 17.21 -25.28 40.34
CA ASN A 352 16.84 -26.58 40.91
C ASN A 352 17.39 -26.79 42.35
N GLY A 353 17.39 -25.73 43.16
CA GLY A 353 17.87 -25.74 44.55
C GLY A 353 19.37 -25.50 44.73
N ASN A 354 20.16 -25.44 43.66
CA ASN A 354 21.59 -25.12 43.72
C ASN A 354 21.83 -23.63 43.53
N SER A 355 22.43 -22.96 44.52
CA SER A 355 22.75 -21.53 44.46
C SER A 355 23.96 -21.28 43.57
N THR A 356 23.84 -20.36 42.60
CA THR A 356 24.93 -19.96 41.69
C THR A 356 25.22 -18.46 41.85
N GLN A 357 26.47 -18.04 41.66
CA GLN A 357 26.85 -16.62 41.84
C GLN A 357 26.22 -15.72 40.76
N SER A 358 25.56 -14.66 41.22
CA SER A 358 24.76 -13.71 40.41
C SER A 358 25.55 -13.01 39.29
N GLY A 359 26.83 -12.70 39.54
CA GLY A 359 27.62 -11.83 38.66
C GLY A 359 28.10 -12.45 37.34
N VAL A 360 27.92 -13.75 37.14
CA VAL A 360 28.47 -14.46 35.97
C VAL A 360 27.37 -14.86 34.98
N ILE A 361 26.09 -14.84 35.39
CA ILE A 361 24.97 -15.37 34.59
C ILE A 361 24.22 -14.22 33.91
N MET A 362 24.21 -14.20 32.58
CA MET A 362 23.49 -13.19 31.80
C MET A 362 22.10 -13.67 31.38
N GLN A 363 21.91 -14.98 31.25
CA GLN A 363 20.64 -15.54 30.79
C GLN A 363 20.41 -16.96 31.35
N VAL A 364 19.15 -17.24 31.69
CA VAL A 364 18.66 -18.58 32.02
C VAL A 364 17.61 -18.99 30.98
N GLN A 365 17.74 -20.19 30.42
CA GLN A 365 16.86 -20.72 29.36
C GLN A 365 16.31 -22.09 29.77
N GLY A 366 15.11 -22.45 29.28
CA GLY A 366 14.60 -23.82 29.42
C GLY A 366 14.09 -24.18 30.82
N PHE A 367 13.62 -23.18 31.59
CA PHE A 367 13.00 -23.40 32.90
C PHE A 367 11.48 -23.54 32.79
N ASP A 368 10.90 -24.39 33.65
CA ASP A 368 9.47 -24.63 33.74
C ASP A 368 8.78 -23.57 34.64
N LYS A 369 9.45 -23.18 35.73
CA LYS A 369 8.95 -22.23 36.74
C LYS A 369 10.04 -21.24 37.16
N MET A 370 9.66 -19.99 37.41
CA MET A 370 10.51 -18.94 37.97
C MET A 370 9.82 -18.27 39.17
N VAL A 371 10.56 -18.05 40.25
CA VAL A 371 10.09 -17.35 41.46
C VAL A 371 11.10 -16.25 41.80
N GLU A 372 10.61 -15.03 41.95
CA GLU A 372 11.40 -13.88 42.39
C GLU A 372 11.17 -13.64 43.88
N LEU A 373 12.25 -13.59 44.65
CA LEU A 373 12.27 -13.33 46.08
C LEU A 373 12.85 -11.95 46.37
N ASN A 374 12.16 -11.19 47.22
CA ASN A 374 12.65 -9.90 47.69
C ASN A 374 13.87 -10.07 48.63
N ALA A 375 14.59 -8.98 48.92
CA ALA A 375 15.81 -9.03 49.73
C ALA A 375 15.59 -9.57 51.16
N SER A 376 14.41 -9.40 51.75
CA SER A 376 14.09 -9.90 53.09
C SER A 376 13.86 -11.42 53.08
N GLU A 377 13.07 -11.91 52.13
CA GLU A 377 12.77 -13.33 51.91
C GLU A 377 13.99 -14.11 51.46
N ALA A 378 14.78 -13.53 50.54
CA ALA A 378 16.02 -14.12 50.07
C ALA A 378 17.07 -14.16 51.17
N LYS A 379 17.16 -13.15 52.05
CA LYS A 379 18.06 -13.18 53.21
C LYS A 379 17.64 -14.20 54.26
N ALA A 380 16.33 -14.37 54.48
CA ALA A 380 15.81 -15.41 55.37
C ALA A 380 16.11 -16.83 54.87
N LYS A 381 16.08 -17.06 53.54
CA LYS A 381 16.25 -18.38 52.92
C LYS A 381 17.71 -18.72 52.56
N TYR A 382 18.51 -17.72 52.18
CA TYR A 382 19.88 -17.90 51.65
C TYR A 382 20.96 -17.13 52.43
N GLY A 383 20.60 -16.51 53.57
CA GLY A 383 21.53 -15.74 54.40
C GLY A 383 22.05 -14.48 53.69
N ASP A 384 23.26 -14.04 54.04
CA ASP A 384 23.86 -12.82 53.48
C ASP A 384 24.06 -12.87 51.95
N ARG A 385 24.05 -14.08 51.35
CA ARG A 385 24.09 -14.26 49.88
C ARG A 385 22.82 -13.80 49.18
N GLY A 386 21.69 -13.69 49.89
CA GLY A 386 20.41 -13.19 49.39
C GLY A 386 20.17 -11.70 49.68
N ALA A 387 21.18 -10.95 50.16
CA ALA A 387 21.01 -9.57 50.60
C ALA A 387 20.49 -8.61 49.51
N SER A 388 20.63 -8.96 48.24
CA SER A 388 20.14 -8.18 47.08
C SER A 388 18.88 -8.76 46.44
N GLY A 389 18.28 -9.82 46.99
CA GLY A 389 17.17 -10.59 46.38
C GLY A 389 17.63 -11.87 45.70
N ALA A 390 16.70 -12.74 45.30
CA ALA A 390 17.02 -14.02 44.64
C ALA A 390 16.00 -14.40 43.54
N LEU A 391 16.48 -15.09 42.50
CA LEU A 391 15.69 -15.63 41.39
C LEU A 391 15.83 -17.16 41.37
N GLU A 392 14.73 -17.87 41.60
CA GLU A 392 14.70 -19.34 41.60
C GLU A 392 14.12 -19.85 40.29
N PHE A 393 14.88 -20.68 39.58
CA PHE A 393 14.46 -21.36 38.37
C PHE A 393 14.34 -22.86 38.63
N THR A 394 13.24 -23.46 38.19
CA THR A 394 13.02 -24.91 38.24
C THR A 394 12.70 -25.42 36.86
N GLY A 395 13.41 -26.44 36.37
CA GLY A 395 13.11 -27.10 35.10
C GLY A 395 14.11 -28.18 34.72
N LYS A 396 13.64 -29.18 33.97
CA LYS A 396 14.43 -30.37 33.61
C LYS A 396 15.64 -30.07 32.71
N ASP A 397 15.53 -29.07 31.82
CA ASP A 397 16.55 -28.69 30.84
C ASP A 397 17.06 -27.24 31.03
N THR A 398 17.10 -26.78 32.29
CA THR A 398 17.50 -25.39 32.58
C THR A 398 18.99 -25.17 32.29
N LYS A 399 19.31 -24.24 31.37
CA LYS A 399 20.68 -23.86 30.99
C LYS A 399 20.98 -22.42 31.37
N THR A 400 22.18 -22.17 31.89
CA THR A 400 22.72 -20.82 32.15
C THR A 400 23.73 -20.42 31.10
N LEU A 401 23.60 -19.21 30.57
CA LEU A 401 24.62 -18.57 29.74
C LEU A 401 25.34 -17.51 30.59
N GLY A 402 26.66 -17.67 30.74
CA GLY A 402 27.54 -16.71 31.39
C GLY A 402 28.73 -16.33 30.52
N LEU A 403 29.47 -15.28 30.90
CA LEU A 403 30.77 -15.00 30.27
C LEU A 403 31.72 -16.16 30.59
N ARG A 404 32.17 -16.88 29.55
CA ARG A 404 33.12 -17.99 29.69
C ARG A 404 34.43 -17.51 30.32
N ASP A 405 34.79 -18.10 31.46
CA ASP A 405 36.11 -18.04 32.09
C ASP A 405 37.12 -19.02 31.44
N ASP A 406 36.99 -19.37 30.16
CA ASP A 406 37.80 -20.45 29.56
C ASP A 406 38.43 -20.05 28.22
N VAL A 407 39.41 -19.14 28.25
CA VAL A 407 40.42 -19.03 27.17
C VAL A 407 41.79 -19.06 27.81
N ARG A 408 42.38 -20.27 27.91
CA ARG A 408 43.83 -20.39 28.10
C ARG A 408 44.48 -20.06 26.76
N PHE A 409 45.08 -18.88 26.66
CA PHE A 409 45.90 -18.51 25.51
C PHE A 409 47.12 -19.44 25.43
N PRO A 410 47.55 -19.86 24.22
CA PRO A 410 48.81 -20.57 24.06
C PRO A 410 49.98 -19.67 24.51
N PRO A 411 51.11 -20.23 24.99
CA PRO A 411 52.22 -19.42 25.48
C PRO A 411 52.78 -18.52 24.37
N PRO A 412 53.31 -17.35 24.73
CA PRO A 412 53.76 -16.35 23.76
C PRO A 412 54.85 -16.92 22.85
N ILE A 413 54.68 -16.70 21.55
CA ILE A 413 55.68 -17.03 20.52
C ILE A 413 56.95 -16.20 20.82
N VAL A 414 58.04 -16.89 21.16
CA VAL A 414 59.37 -16.29 21.30
C VAL A 414 59.83 -15.80 19.92
N LYS A 415 59.96 -14.48 19.76
CA LYS A 415 60.52 -13.87 18.53
C LYS A 415 61.98 -14.31 18.37
N LYS A 416 62.29 -15.03 17.29
CA LYS A 416 63.66 -15.32 16.87
C LYS A 416 64.32 -14.01 16.38
N ASN A 417 65.54 -13.76 16.85
CA ASN A 417 66.36 -12.57 16.63
C ASN A 417 66.42 -12.11 15.16
N VAL A 418 66.13 -10.82 14.93
CA VAL A 418 66.44 -10.10 13.68
C VAL A 418 67.68 -9.22 13.93
N PRO A 419 68.70 -9.18 13.05
CA PRO A 419 69.92 -8.39 13.26
C PRO A 419 69.67 -6.87 13.17
N PRO A 420 70.54 -6.04 13.77
CA PRO A 420 70.32 -4.60 13.92
C PRO A 420 70.39 -3.83 12.60
N GLN A 421 69.52 -2.83 12.47
CA GLN A 421 69.44 -1.91 11.32
C GLN A 421 70.65 -0.96 11.26
N PRO A 422 71.13 -0.57 10.06
CA PRO A 422 72.22 0.39 9.91
C PRO A 422 71.77 1.84 10.24
N PRO A 423 72.69 2.70 10.71
CA PRO A 423 72.37 4.03 11.21
C PRO A 423 71.93 5.04 10.12
N PRO A 424 71.15 6.06 10.50
CA PRO A 424 70.54 7.01 9.56
C PRO A 424 71.54 7.99 8.94
N ALA A 425 71.30 8.35 7.67
CA ALA A 425 72.10 9.33 6.92
C ALA A 425 71.89 10.78 7.43
N PRO A 426 72.92 11.64 7.39
CA PRO A 426 72.88 13.00 7.93
C PRO A 426 72.08 14.00 7.06
N PRO A 427 71.63 15.13 7.65
CA PRO A 427 70.65 16.04 7.05
C PRO A 427 71.28 16.97 6.02
N VAL A 428 70.60 17.20 4.88
CA VAL A 428 70.96 18.24 3.90
C VAL A 428 70.13 19.49 4.14
N SER A 429 70.84 20.60 4.22
CA SER A 429 70.38 21.92 4.64
C SER A 429 69.48 22.62 3.61
N SER A 430 68.53 23.39 4.13
CA SER A 430 67.84 24.44 3.39
C SER A 430 68.78 25.61 3.14
N ARG A 431 68.85 26.09 1.90
CA ARG A 431 69.35 27.45 1.63
C ARG A 431 68.51 28.15 0.58
N ASN A 432 67.97 29.27 1.02
CA ASN A 432 67.22 30.28 0.28
C ASN A 432 67.95 30.78 -0.98
N GLY A 433 67.15 31.15 -1.97
CA GLY A 433 67.20 32.54 -2.44
C GLY A 433 67.58 32.79 -3.90
N VAL A 434 66.73 33.63 -4.51
CA VAL A 434 67.07 34.76 -5.38
C VAL A 434 66.63 34.66 -6.86
N LYS A 435 65.72 35.60 -7.16
CA LYS A 435 65.23 36.17 -8.42
C LYS A 435 66.30 36.43 -9.49
N GLY A 436 65.87 36.36 -10.76
CA GLY A 436 66.47 37.13 -11.87
C GLY A 436 66.02 36.65 -13.25
N LYS A 437 64.95 37.23 -13.82
CA LYS A 437 64.97 38.05 -15.05
C LYS A 437 65.87 37.52 -16.19
N THR A 438 65.28 37.18 -17.35
CA THR A 438 65.32 37.97 -18.61
C THR A 438 64.92 37.15 -19.86
N ASN A 439 64.07 37.78 -20.69
CA ASN A 439 64.03 37.85 -22.16
C ASN A 439 64.12 36.63 -23.11
N ALA A 440 62.97 36.40 -23.78
CA ALA A 440 62.76 36.53 -25.25
C ALA A 440 63.25 35.38 -26.21
N PRO A 441 62.89 35.37 -27.52
CA PRO A 441 62.10 34.28 -28.13
C PRO A 441 62.70 33.68 -29.44
N ARG A 442 62.17 32.52 -29.92
CA ARG A 442 62.10 32.05 -31.34
C ARG A 442 61.75 30.55 -31.34
N ARG A 443 60.65 30.08 -31.97
CA ARG A 443 60.33 29.87 -33.41
C ARG A 443 61.10 28.71 -34.08
N ALA A 444 60.35 27.96 -34.90
CA ALA A 444 60.67 26.78 -35.72
C ALA A 444 60.54 25.44 -34.93
N ARG A 445 59.78 24.45 -35.39
CA ARG A 445 59.39 24.08 -36.76
C ARG A 445 58.04 23.38 -36.78
#